data_AF-A0A0C2JQA2-F1
#
_entry.id   AF-A0A0C2JQA2-F1
#
_cell.length_a   1.000
_cell.length_b   1.000
_cell.length_c   1.000
_cell.angle_alpha   90.00
_cell.angle_beta   90.00
_cell.angle_gamma   90.00
#
_symmetry.space_group_name_H-M   'P 1'
#
loop_
_entity.id
_entity.type
_entity.pdbx_description
1 polymer ?
#
loop_
_entity_poly.entity_id
_entity_poly.type
_entity_poly.pdbx_seq_one_letter_code
_entity_poly.pdbx_strand_id
1 'polypeptide(L)'
;MVLSVSVVLVALNAISSISQLIKNPCFDFDTCDTCISHPRCKWIVNMTASYAKSPDTHKGRHHCVLKSSSTIDEADVYGPVTDTPAPDSVNQGGLNIDINHERIISQPDNDIEFNVKVMPKPATKLNVYFLVHLTENLQTFTNQIKSNFDAIVNDLKAVDRNVMMGIGKFSDIPVFPFVKLPTITTDNPNPEMPGYVFRNIQALDAVPTNTLTWKTHFTGSANGALDQPESVLDAMMQASECKDFIHWSEGEDVFRLMIVITDSQSKRAGHGNIIGHYRPNDGKCKMKVEEDTLKTINTDYVHPHLLEKSLSKNNIRLLILTDEDNVPYYKLLTESFRHQVIEVVDYATLDTDVKLRKKIEVAAKAQTRPIKFNLDHLKSEYDVSHFLECPNSDTKDSKSLECPSVAPNAIAKLSVHVRYSKSNFNAQHIPSHMKVNGFHEIIIDGRRSCTCTTEASNSPAVACQNKGRLVCGKCICDDNREGNTCQCDKPSDLVFGGEVECDETNNCGPHGKCVCGKCVCPNSPEQFYGPKCERTDLKCPFTQHGLCIL
;
A
#
# COMPACT_ATOMS: atom_id res chain seq x y z
N MET A 1 42.08 53.64 -20.83
CA MET A 1 41.30 53.10 -21.97
C MET A 1 41.13 51.58 -21.96
N VAL A 2 41.49 50.84 -20.89
CA VAL A 2 41.36 49.36 -20.86
C VAL A 2 40.17 48.90 -20.00
N LEU A 3 39.65 49.74 -19.11
CA LEU A 3 38.52 49.40 -18.22
C LEU A 3 37.13 49.65 -18.81
N SER A 4 37.02 50.46 -19.88
CA SER A 4 35.74 50.76 -20.54
C SER A 4 35.33 49.75 -21.60
N VAL A 5 36.26 48.90 -22.06
CA VAL A 5 36.00 47.88 -23.11
C VAL A 5 35.46 46.58 -22.49
N SER A 6 35.88 46.24 -21.27
CA SER A 6 35.48 45.00 -20.60
C SER A 6 34.03 45.00 -20.11
N VAL A 7 33.47 46.16 -19.75
CA VAL A 7 32.07 46.26 -19.28
C VAL A 7 31.08 46.14 -20.44
N VAL A 8 31.46 46.61 -21.64
CA VAL A 8 30.62 46.50 -22.85
C VAL A 8 30.60 45.06 -23.39
N LEU A 9 31.71 44.32 -23.30
CA LEU A 9 31.73 42.90 -23.70
C LEU A 9 30.94 41.98 -22.77
N VAL A 10 30.91 42.26 -21.45
CA VAL A 10 30.11 41.46 -20.50
C VAL A 10 28.62 41.77 -20.64
N ALA A 11 28.24 43.01 -20.94
CA ALA A 11 26.85 43.37 -21.24
C ALA A 11 26.36 42.76 -22.57
N LEU A 12 27.20 42.69 -23.60
CA LEU A 12 26.86 42.06 -24.88
C LEU A 12 26.77 40.52 -24.78
N ASN A 13 27.60 39.89 -23.94
CA ASN A 13 27.53 38.45 -23.67
C ASN A 13 26.37 38.06 -22.72
N ALA A 14 25.91 38.98 -21.87
CA ALA A 14 24.71 38.77 -21.06
C ALA A 14 23.41 38.91 -21.87
N ILE A 15 23.41 39.66 -22.97
CA ILE A 15 22.25 39.81 -23.86
C ILE A 15 22.18 38.68 -24.91
N SER A 16 23.29 38.01 -25.24
CA SER A 16 23.28 36.86 -26.17
C SER A 16 22.87 35.53 -25.53
N SER A 17 22.74 35.47 -24.19
CA SER A 17 22.41 34.24 -23.47
C SER A 17 20.90 34.02 -23.24
N ILE A 18 20.03 34.81 -23.87
CA ILE A 18 18.57 34.65 -23.79
C ILE A 18 17.99 34.61 -25.20
N SER A 19 18.17 33.49 -25.90
CA SER A 19 17.28 33.03 -26.98
C SER A 19 17.72 31.65 -27.48
N GLN A 20 17.89 30.67 -26.58
CA GLN A 20 17.70 29.29 -26.98
C GLN A 20 16.21 29.15 -27.31
N LEU A 21 15.88 29.12 -28.60
CA LEU A 21 14.54 28.86 -29.08
C LEU A 21 14.24 27.39 -28.74
N ILE A 22 13.67 27.14 -27.55
CA ILE A 22 13.29 25.80 -27.11
C ILE A 22 12.34 25.23 -28.17
N LYS A 23 12.81 24.28 -28.98
CA LYS A 23 11.97 23.55 -29.94
C LYS A 23 10.79 22.99 -29.16
N ASN A 24 9.56 23.33 -29.56
CA ASN A 24 8.37 22.77 -28.94
C ASN A 24 8.26 21.28 -29.34
N PRO A 25 8.49 20.32 -28.42
CA PRO A 25 8.47 18.89 -28.75
C PRO A 25 7.08 18.41 -29.16
N CYS A 26 6.03 19.16 -28.83
CA CYS A 26 4.65 18.78 -29.11
C CYS A 26 4.32 18.80 -30.60
N PHE A 27 5.05 19.57 -31.41
CA PHE A 27 4.80 19.67 -32.85
C PHE A 27 5.29 18.48 -33.65
N ASP A 28 6.10 17.59 -33.05
CA ASP A 28 6.53 16.34 -33.67
C ASP A 28 5.43 15.24 -33.55
N PHE A 29 4.27 15.53 -32.90
CA PHE A 29 3.17 14.57 -32.70
C PHE A 29 1.91 14.96 -33.50
N ASP A 30 1.48 14.06 -34.40
CA ASP A 30 0.34 14.28 -35.30
C ASP A 30 -0.97 13.59 -34.89
N THR A 31 -0.95 12.79 -33.81
CA THR A 31 -2.11 12.06 -33.30
C THR A 31 -2.35 12.38 -31.84
N CYS A 32 -3.61 12.25 -31.41
CA CYS A 32 -4.00 12.48 -30.02
C CYS A 32 -3.22 11.57 -29.06
N ASP A 33 -3.14 10.28 -29.36
CA ASP A 33 -2.46 9.29 -28.52
C ASP A 33 -0.94 9.56 -28.40
N THR A 34 -0.26 9.89 -29.51
CA THR A 34 1.18 10.22 -29.47
C THR A 34 1.45 11.56 -28.77
N CYS A 35 0.54 12.52 -28.89
CA CYS A 35 0.63 13.80 -28.21
C CYS A 35 0.49 13.68 -26.69
N ILE A 36 -0.59 13.05 -26.20
CA ILE A 36 -0.88 12.95 -24.76
C ILE A 36 0.08 11.99 -24.03
N SER A 37 0.78 11.14 -24.79
CA SER A 37 1.86 10.31 -24.25
C SER A 37 3.09 11.12 -23.86
N HIS A 38 3.25 12.34 -24.40
CA HIS A 38 4.39 13.19 -24.06
C HIS A 38 4.07 14.07 -22.83
N PRO A 39 4.93 14.06 -21.77
CA PRO A 39 4.65 14.70 -20.48
C PRO A 39 4.30 16.19 -20.56
N ARG A 40 4.93 16.91 -21.50
CA ARG A 40 4.81 18.36 -21.68
C ARG A 40 3.68 18.81 -22.61
N CYS A 41 2.94 17.87 -23.19
CA CYS A 41 1.99 18.16 -24.26
C CYS A 41 0.55 17.92 -23.83
N LYS A 42 -0.36 18.68 -24.44
CA LYS A 42 -1.81 18.51 -24.33
C LYS A 42 -2.43 18.53 -25.72
N TRP A 43 -3.52 17.78 -25.91
CA TRP A 43 -4.22 17.68 -27.18
C TRP A 43 -5.52 18.48 -27.15
N ILE A 44 -5.75 19.29 -28.17
CA ILE A 44 -6.95 20.13 -28.31
C ILE A 44 -7.99 19.40 -29.15
N VAL A 45 -9.17 19.20 -28.57
CA VAL A 45 -10.28 18.45 -29.17
C VAL A 45 -11.27 19.37 -29.86
N ASN A 46 -11.52 20.56 -29.33
CA ASN A 46 -12.46 21.51 -29.93
C ASN A 46 -11.75 22.57 -30.77
N MET A 47 -12.10 22.65 -32.06
CA MET A 47 -11.59 23.68 -32.98
C MET A 47 -12.37 25.00 -32.85
N THR A 48 -12.36 25.61 -31.68
CA THR A 48 -13.03 26.90 -31.41
C THR A 48 -12.34 28.09 -32.09
N ALA A 49 -12.92 29.30 -32.00
CA ALA A 49 -12.30 30.49 -32.56
C ALA A 49 -10.94 30.83 -31.91
N SER A 50 -10.73 30.43 -30.65
CA SER A 50 -9.45 30.54 -29.94
C SER A 50 -8.41 29.58 -30.54
N TYR A 51 -8.79 28.34 -30.88
CA TYR A 51 -7.93 27.39 -31.60
C TYR A 51 -7.42 27.96 -32.93
N ALA A 52 -8.31 28.52 -33.76
CA ALA A 52 -7.95 29.03 -35.09
C ALA A 52 -7.08 30.31 -35.06
N LYS A 53 -7.13 31.08 -33.96
CA LYS A 53 -6.40 32.34 -33.81
C LYS A 53 -5.14 32.22 -32.96
N SER A 54 -4.99 31.12 -32.22
CA SER A 54 -3.88 30.91 -31.31
C SER A 54 -2.53 30.80 -32.05
N PRO A 55 -1.48 31.51 -31.59
CA PRO A 55 -0.13 31.30 -32.09
C PRO A 55 0.46 29.96 -31.66
N ASP A 56 0.04 29.40 -30.51
CA ASP A 56 0.54 28.12 -29.97
C ASP A 56 0.07 26.92 -30.80
N THR A 57 -1.09 27.04 -31.46
CA THR A 57 -1.60 26.07 -32.43
C THR A 57 -1.11 26.36 -33.86
N HIS A 58 -0.25 27.38 -34.04
CA HIS A 58 0.10 27.95 -35.36
C HIS A 58 -1.13 28.33 -36.20
N LYS A 59 -2.10 29.03 -35.60
CA LYS A 59 -3.36 29.45 -36.22
C LYS A 59 -4.19 28.25 -36.70
N GLY A 60 -4.37 27.27 -35.83
CA GLY A 60 -5.18 26.08 -36.08
C GLY A 60 -4.52 25.02 -36.96
N ARG A 61 -3.18 24.95 -36.97
CA ARG A 61 -2.42 23.95 -37.73
C ARG A 61 -2.04 22.74 -36.89
N HIS A 62 -1.90 22.90 -35.58
CA HIS A 62 -1.49 21.83 -34.67
C HIS A 62 -2.48 21.68 -33.50
N HIS A 63 -2.91 20.43 -33.27
CA HIS A 63 -3.72 20.05 -32.12
C HIS A 63 -2.89 19.74 -30.88
N CYS A 64 -1.62 19.35 -31.05
CA CYS A 64 -0.71 19.08 -29.96
C CYS A 64 0.07 20.35 -29.59
N VAL A 65 -0.13 20.84 -28.37
CA VAL A 65 0.51 22.06 -27.87
C VAL A 65 1.13 21.83 -26.49
N LEU A 66 1.99 22.74 -26.04
CA LEU A 66 2.55 22.68 -24.69
C LEU A 66 1.45 22.82 -23.64
N LYS A 67 1.56 22.06 -22.54
CA LYS A 67 0.66 22.20 -21.38
C LYS A 67 0.60 23.63 -20.86
N SER A 68 1.73 24.35 -20.90
CA SER A 68 1.87 25.75 -20.49
C SER A 68 1.23 26.78 -21.42
N SER A 69 0.62 26.36 -22.53
CA SER A 69 -0.10 27.28 -23.43
C SER A 69 -1.31 27.89 -22.72
N SER A 70 -1.32 29.23 -22.65
CA SER A 70 -2.38 30.06 -22.06
C SER A 70 -3.39 30.60 -23.09
N THR A 71 -3.20 30.27 -24.36
CA THR A 71 -4.01 30.80 -25.47
C THR A 71 -5.21 29.91 -25.83
N ILE A 72 -5.39 28.80 -25.12
CA ILE A 72 -6.40 27.78 -25.35
C ILE A 72 -7.15 27.50 -24.04
N ASP A 73 -8.48 27.43 -24.13
CA ASP A 73 -9.34 27.13 -22.99
C ASP A 73 -9.19 25.66 -22.54
N GLU A 74 -9.09 25.44 -21.23
CA GLU A 74 -8.98 24.09 -20.65
C GLU A 74 -10.15 23.18 -21.05
N ALA A 75 -11.34 23.75 -21.25
CA ALA A 75 -12.53 23.01 -21.69
C ALA A 75 -12.42 22.44 -23.12
N ASP A 76 -11.49 22.95 -23.93
CA ASP A 76 -11.24 22.49 -25.30
C ASP A 76 -10.13 21.43 -25.38
N VAL A 77 -9.49 21.12 -24.25
CA VAL A 77 -8.39 20.16 -24.12
C VAL A 77 -8.93 18.77 -23.77
N TYR A 78 -8.29 17.73 -24.30
CA TYR A 78 -8.61 16.36 -23.95
C TYR A 78 -8.33 16.10 -22.47
N GLY A 79 -9.39 15.91 -21.67
CA GLY A 79 -9.30 15.51 -20.28
C GLY A 79 -9.64 14.03 -20.12
N PRO A 80 -8.78 13.21 -19.49
CA PRO A 80 -9.17 11.86 -19.10
C PRO A 80 -10.36 11.93 -18.15
N VAL A 81 -11.39 11.14 -18.45
CA VAL A 81 -12.50 10.89 -17.51
C VAL A 81 -11.94 10.00 -16.40
N THR A 82 -11.83 10.55 -15.20
CA THR A 82 -11.54 9.78 -14.00
C THR A 82 -12.77 8.95 -13.67
N ASP A 83 -12.77 7.70 -14.12
CA ASP A 83 -13.77 6.72 -13.70
C ASP A 83 -13.30 6.14 -12.36
N THR A 84 -13.63 6.83 -11.26
CA THR A 84 -13.41 6.28 -9.91
C THR A 84 -14.41 5.15 -9.71
N PRO A 85 -13.95 3.89 -9.53
CA PRO A 85 -14.84 2.79 -9.20
C PRO A 85 -15.66 3.13 -7.96
N ALA A 86 -16.88 2.60 -7.88
CA ALA A 86 -17.68 2.72 -6.66
C ALA A 86 -16.89 2.14 -5.46
N PRO A 87 -16.95 2.77 -4.28
CA PRO A 87 -16.24 2.29 -3.10
C PRO A 87 -16.75 0.90 -2.71
N ASP A 88 -15.87 -0.10 -2.82
CA ASP A 88 -16.11 -1.47 -2.37
C ASP A 88 -15.49 -1.63 -0.97
N SER A 89 -16.31 -1.41 0.05
CA SER A 89 -15.85 -1.47 1.44
C SER A 89 -15.69 -2.92 1.89
N VAL A 90 -14.57 -3.23 2.54
CA VAL A 90 -14.26 -4.57 3.05
C VAL A 90 -14.17 -4.57 4.57
N ASN A 91 -14.69 -5.63 5.19
CA ASN A 91 -14.53 -5.90 6.61
C ASN A 91 -13.52 -7.04 6.81
N GLN A 92 -12.39 -6.76 7.46
CA GLN A 92 -11.35 -7.75 7.74
C GLN A 92 -10.52 -7.37 8.97
N GLY A 93 -10.21 -8.34 9.85
CA GLY A 93 -9.46 -8.10 11.09
C GLY A 93 -10.18 -7.17 12.07
N GLY A 94 -11.51 -7.11 11.94
CA GLY A 94 -12.49 -6.20 12.52
C GLY A 94 -12.24 -4.72 12.25
N LEU A 95 -11.64 -4.42 11.11
CA LEU A 95 -11.59 -3.10 10.52
C LEU A 95 -12.60 -3.04 9.37
N ASN A 96 -13.30 -1.93 9.25
CA ASN A 96 -14.00 -1.54 8.04
C ASN A 96 -13.07 -0.62 7.24
N ILE A 97 -12.71 -1.06 6.04
CA ILE A 97 -11.83 -0.35 5.11
C ILE A 97 -12.72 0.10 3.95
N ASP A 98 -12.78 1.40 3.68
CA ASP A 98 -13.72 1.95 2.70
C ASP A 98 -13.37 1.66 1.23
N ILE A 99 -12.17 1.14 0.98
CA ILE A 99 -11.66 0.81 -0.35
C ILE A 99 -10.84 -0.48 -0.36
N ASN A 100 -11.10 -1.33 -1.36
CA ASN A 100 -10.36 -2.57 -1.62
C ASN A 100 -9.54 -2.51 -2.92
N HIS A 101 -9.98 -1.69 -3.88
CA HIS A 101 -9.37 -1.57 -5.20
C HIS A 101 -9.49 -0.15 -5.72
N GLU A 102 -8.36 0.50 -6.02
CA GLU A 102 -8.31 1.82 -6.64
C GLU A 102 -7.80 1.69 -8.08
N ARG A 103 -8.53 2.27 -9.03
CA ARG A 103 -8.08 2.35 -10.43
C ARG A 103 -7.62 3.76 -10.73
N ILE A 104 -6.36 3.89 -11.09
CA ILE A 104 -5.71 5.16 -11.35
C ILE A 104 -5.51 5.32 -12.85
N ILE A 105 -6.30 6.20 -13.49
CA ILE A 105 -6.16 6.51 -14.91
C ILE A 105 -5.66 7.95 -15.05
N SER A 106 -4.38 8.13 -15.37
CA SER A 106 -3.81 9.47 -15.56
C SER A 106 -2.63 9.49 -16.54
N GLN A 107 -2.17 10.70 -16.87
CA GLN A 107 -0.91 10.91 -17.60
C GLN A 107 0.29 10.79 -16.64
N PRO A 108 1.50 10.43 -17.13
CA PRO A 108 2.68 10.20 -16.29
C PRO A 108 3.04 11.33 -15.30
N ASP A 109 2.81 12.58 -15.69
CA ASP A 109 3.16 13.77 -14.91
C ASP A 109 2.03 14.30 -14.02
N ASN A 110 0.84 13.68 -14.06
CA ASN A 110 -0.29 14.15 -13.27
C ASN A 110 -0.26 13.54 -11.88
N ASP A 111 -0.43 14.38 -10.87
CA ASP A 111 -0.62 13.94 -9.49
C ASP A 111 -2.06 13.42 -9.33
N ILE A 112 -2.20 12.23 -8.77
CA ILE A 112 -3.49 11.66 -8.36
C ILE A 112 -3.56 11.64 -6.84
N GLU A 113 -4.67 12.10 -6.28
CA GLU A 113 -4.95 11.99 -4.86
C GLU A 113 -6.14 11.06 -4.64
N PHE A 114 -5.99 10.12 -3.70
CA PHE A 114 -7.09 9.32 -3.20
C PHE A 114 -6.98 9.15 -1.68
N ASN A 115 -8.09 8.82 -1.05
CA ASN A 115 -8.19 8.69 0.40
C ASN A 115 -8.60 7.29 0.79
N VAL A 116 -8.01 6.78 1.88
CA VAL A 116 -8.37 5.51 2.49
C VAL A 116 -8.79 5.76 3.92
N LYS A 117 -10.03 5.39 4.25
CA LYS A 117 -10.59 5.49 5.59
C LYS A 117 -10.69 4.11 6.19
N VAL A 118 -10.07 3.96 7.34
CA VAL A 118 -10.10 2.72 8.11
C VAL A 118 -10.76 3.00 9.46
N MET A 119 -11.75 2.19 9.80
CA MET A 119 -12.55 2.32 11.02
C MET A 119 -12.56 1.01 11.80
N PRO A 120 -12.17 1.00 13.09
CA PRO A 120 -12.36 -0.15 13.95
C PRO A 120 -13.84 -0.46 14.17
N LYS A 121 -14.24 -1.70 13.92
CA LYS A 121 -15.61 -2.16 14.19
C LYS A 121 -15.81 -2.33 15.71
N PRO A 122 -16.90 -1.81 16.28
CA PRO A 122 -17.24 -2.06 17.68
C PRO A 122 -17.45 -3.55 17.91
N ALA A 123 -16.92 -4.06 19.02
CA ALA A 123 -17.08 -5.45 19.36
C ALA A 123 -18.41 -5.67 20.10
N THR A 124 -19.15 -6.69 19.69
CA THR A 124 -20.40 -7.16 20.32
C THR A 124 -20.22 -8.48 21.07
N LYS A 125 -19.05 -9.12 20.90
CA LYS A 125 -18.64 -10.37 21.54
C LYS A 125 -17.26 -10.21 22.15
N LEU A 126 -17.08 -10.79 23.34
CA LEU A 126 -15.81 -10.83 24.08
C LEU A 126 -15.30 -12.26 24.19
N ASN A 127 -14.04 -12.49 23.82
CA ASN A 127 -13.32 -13.73 24.10
C ASN A 127 -12.11 -13.41 24.98
N VAL A 128 -11.94 -14.15 26.08
CA VAL A 128 -10.80 -14.01 26.98
C VAL A 128 -10.08 -15.34 27.12
N TYR A 129 -8.83 -15.41 26.66
CA TYR A 129 -8.02 -16.63 26.72
C TYR A 129 -6.84 -16.45 27.66
N PHE A 130 -6.78 -17.25 28.74
CA PHE A 130 -5.64 -17.28 29.65
C PHE A 130 -4.57 -18.21 29.08
N LEU A 131 -3.36 -17.68 28.88
CA LEU A 131 -2.19 -18.46 28.50
C LEU A 131 -1.22 -18.48 29.67
N VAL A 132 -1.13 -19.62 30.36
CA VAL A 132 -0.55 -19.71 31.70
C VAL A 132 0.72 -20.58 31.70
N HIS A 133 1.83 -20.00 32.16
CA HIS A 133 3.00 -20.75 32.58
C HIS A 133 2.77 -21.29 34.00
N LEU A 134 2.95 -22.58 34.23
CA LEU A 134 2.76 -23.17 35.56
C LEU A 134 4.10 -23.58 36.18
N THR A 135 4.76 -22.63 36.84
CA THR A 135 5.98 -22.85 37.62
C THR A 135 5.70 -22.79 39.12
N GLU A 136 6.67 -23.22 39.92
CA GLU A 136 6.64 -23.03 41.37
C GLU A 136 6.56 -21.55 41.77
N ASN A 137 7.29 -20.66 41.09
CA ASN A 137 7.29 -19.22 41.42
C ASN A 137 5.93 -18.55 41.15
N LEU A 138 5.17 -19.04 40.17
CA LEU A 138 3.84 -18.52 39.84
C LEU A 138 2.72 -19.09 40.71
N GLN A 139 2.98 -20.04 41.62
CA GLN A 139 1.93 -20.67 42.42
C GLN A 139 1.14 -19.66 43.25
N THR A 140 1.80 -18.68 43.87
CA THR A 140 1.12 -17.66 44.67
C THR A 140 0.15 -16.84 43.81
N PHE A 141 0.60 -16.39 42.63
CA PHE A 141 -0.20 -15.56 41.73
C PHE A 141 -1.33 -16.36 41.05
N THR A 142 -1.06 -17.58 40.60
CA THR A 142 -2.08 -18.47 40.02
C THR A 142 -3.15 -18.88 41.04
N ASN A 143 -2.77 -19.06 42.32
CA ASN A 143 -3.73 -19.27 43.40
C ASN A 143 -4.60 -18.03 43.65
N GLN A 144 -4.06 -16.83 43.50
CA GLN A 144 -4.84 -15.58 43.58
C GLN A 144 -5.84 -15.48 42.42
N ILE A 145 -5.45 -15.85 41.19
CA ILE A 145 -6.40 -15.91 40.05
C ILE A 145 -7.50 -16.95 40.34
N LYS A 146 -7.11 -18.12 40.83
CA LYS A 146 -8.03 -19.21 41.17
C LYS A 146 -9.06 -18.79 42.22
N SER A 147 -8.65 -18.11 43.29
CA SER A 147 -9.56 -17.63 44.35
C SER A 147 -10.52 -16.56 43.83
N ASN A 148 -10.06 -15.72 42.89
CA ASN A 148 -10.84 -14.63 42.32
C ASN A 148 -11.63 -14.99 41.06
N PHE A 149 -11.52 -16.22 40.56
CA PHE A 149 -12.02 -16.58 39.23
C PHE A 149 -13.50 -16.25 39.02
N ASP A 150 -14.37 -16.53 39.99
CA ASP A 150 -15.81 -16.22 39.87
C ASP A 150 -16.08 -14.72 39.79
N ALA A 151 -15.34 -13.93 40.56
CA ALA A 151 -15.46 -12.48 40.55
C ALA A 151 -14.93 -11.89 39.23
N ILE A 152 -13.83 -12.44 38.68
CA ILE A 152 -13.32 -12.08 37.35
C ILE A 152 -14.39 -12.38 36.28
N VAL A 153 -15.00 -13.57 36.32
CA VAL A 153 -16.08 -13.95 35.39
C VAL A 153 -17.25 -12.98 35.48
N ASN A 154 -17.67 -12.58 36.69
CA ASN A 154 -18.76 -11.63 36.88
C ASN A 154 -18.41 -10.23 36.37
N ASP A 155 -17.19 -9.75 36.63
CA ASP A 155 -16.71 -8.45 36.15
C ASP A 155 -16.65 -8.44 34.61
N LEU A 156 -16.21 -9.54 33.98
CA LEU A 156 -16.22 -9.70 32.52
C LEU A 156 -17.63 -9.82 31.93
N LYS A 157 -18.55 -10.52 32.60
CA LYS A 157 -19.98 -10.59 32.19
C LYS A 157 -20.67 -9.24 32.28
N ALA A 158 -20.19 -8.33 33.13
CA ALA A 158 -20.65 -6.95 33.17
C ALA A 158 -20.10 -6.10 32.00
N VAL A 159 -18.98 -6.49 31.40
CA VAL A 159 -18.49 -5.91 30.14
C VAL A 159 -19.29 -6.42 28.95
N ASP A 160 -19.45 -7.75 28.86
CA ASP A 160 -20.20 -8.43 27.81
C ASP A 160 -20.87 -9.68 28.38
N ARG A 161 -22.20 -9.75 28.26
CA ARG A 161 -23.01 -10.87 28.78
C ARG A 161 -22.68 -12.22 28.13
N ASN A 162 -22.16 -12.20 26.90
CA ASN A 162 -21.85 -13.40 26.11
C ASN A 162 -20.34 -13.71 26.09
N VAL A 163 -19.59 -13.28 27.12
CA VAL A 163 -18.16 -13.58 27.23
C VAL A 163 -17.89 -15.09 27.17
N MET A 164 -16.99 -15.48 26.27
CA MET A 164 -16.41 -16.82 26.23
C MET A 164 -15.01 -16.76 26.83
N MET A 165 -14.64 -17.78 27.60
CA MET A 165 -13.33 -17.86 28.24
C MET A 165 -12.63 -19.17 27.87
N GLY A 166 -11.30 -19.16 27.83
CA GLY A 166 -10.51 -20.35 27.56
C GLY A 166 -9.20 -20.32 28.35
N ILE A 167 -8.55 -21.48 28.49
CA ILE A 167 -7.32 -21.63 29.25
C ILE A 167 -6.38 -22.55 28.46
N GLY A 168 -5.19 -22.03 28.20
CA GLY A 168 -4.04 -22.74 27.66
C GLY A 168 -2.89 -22.76 28.66
N LYS A 169 -2.08 -23.80 28.57
CA LYS A 169 -0.84 -23.95 29.32
C LYS A 169 0.32 -24.07 28.35
N PHE A 170 1.50 -23.65 28.77
CA PHE A 170 2.72 -23.83 28.00
C PHE A 170 3.92 -24.08 28.89
N SER A 171 4.98 -24.61 28.29
CA SER A 171 6.31 -24.75 28.89
C SER A 171 7.31 -24.63 27.74
N ASP A 172 8.14 -25.63 27.47
CA ASP A 172 9.09 -25.66 26.37
C ASP A 172 9.04 -26.95 25.56
N ILE A 173 9.80 -26.99 24.46
CA ILE A 173 10.06 -28.19 23.67
C ILE A 173 10.73 -29.22 24.61
N PRO A 174 10.07 -30.37 24.88
CA PRO A 174 10.54 -31.32 25.87
C PRO A 174 11.68 -32.19 25.32
N VAL A 175 12.84 -31.59 25.11
CA VAL A 175 14.05 -32.23 24.63
C VAL A 175 15.25 -31.85 25.51
N PHE A 176 16.22 -32.74 25.66
CA PHE A 176 17.48 -32.40 26.32
C PHE A 176 18.29 -31.44 25.44
N PRO A 177 18.87 -30.33 25.97
CA PRO A 177 19.10 -30.03 27.39
C PRO A 177 18.03 -29.18 28.09
N PHE A 178 16.88 -28.90 27.48
CA PHE A 178 15.86 -28.02 28.04
C PHE A 178 15.06 -28.65 29.18
N VAL A 179 14.79 -29.95 29.09
CA VAL A 179 14.11 -30.70 30.14
C VAL A 179 14.96 -31.89 30.61
N LYS A 180 14.75 -32.29 31.86
CA LYS A 180 15.46 -33.43 32.45
C LYS A 180 15.10 -34.73 31.74
N LEU A 181 16.11 -35.54 31.44
CA LEU A 181 15.88 -36.88 30.91
C LEU A 181 15.06 -37.71 31.93
N PRO A 182 13.98 -38.36 31.50
CA PRO A 182 13.21 -39.23 32.35
C PRO A 182 14.04 -40.41 32.84
N THR A 183 13.74 -40.90 34.04
CA THR A 183 14.43 -42.06 34.60
C THR A 183 13.95 -43.33 33.92
N ILE A 184 14.88 -44.07 33.31
CA ILE A 184 14.61 -45.39 32.71
C ILE A 184 14.45 -46.40 33.85
N THR A 185 13.34 -47.13 33.86
CA THR A 185 13.08 -48.21 34.82
C THR A 185 12.86 -49.53 34.10
N THR A 186 12.94 -50.66 34.81
CA THR A 186 12.66 -51.99 34.24
C THR A 186 11.24 -52.09 33.67
N ASP A 187 10.29 -51.38 34.30
CA ASP A 187 8.87 -51.38 33.93
C ASP A 187 8.54 -50.36 32.83
N ASN A 188 9.41 -49.36 32.61
CA ASN A 188 9.30 -48.37 31.56
C ASN A 188 10.67 -48.15 30.89
N PRO A 189 11.06 -49.01 29.93
CA PRO A 189 12.36 -48.95 29.29
C PRO A 189 12.53 -47.74 28.35
N ASN A 190 11.42 -47.18 27.85
CA ASN A 190 11.40 -46.02 26.95
C ASN A 190 10.44 -44.94 27.48
N PRO A 191 10.77 -44.26 28.59
CA PRO A 191 9.90 -43.25 29.15
C PRO A 191 9.81 -42.03 28.23
N GLU A 192 8.59 -41.52 28.02
CA GLU A 192 8.38 -40.27 27.30
C GLU A 192 9.03 -39.09 28.03
N MET A 193 9.54 -38.13 27.26
CA MET A 193 10.05 -36.88 27.82
C MET A 193 8.90 -36.12 28.52
N PRO A 194 9.07 -35.70 29.78
CA PRO A 194 8.05 -34.93 30.46
C PRO A 194 7.96 -33.53 29.86
N GLY A 195 6.74 -33.05 29.63
CA GLY A 195 6.47 -31.69 29.15
C GLY A 195 5.66 -31.64 27.86
N TYR A 196 5.49 -30.41 27.38
CA TYR A 196 4.78 -30.05 26.15
C TYR A 196 5.05 -28.59 25.84
N VAL A 197 5.01 -28.24 24.56
CA VAL A 197 5.15 -26.85 24.11
C VAL A 197 3.91 -26.05 24.47
N PHE A 198 2.74 -26.58 24.11
CA PHE A 198 1.45 -25.92 24.34
C PHE A 198 0.36 -26.95 24.61
N ARG A 199 -0.57 -26.64 25.50
CA ARG A 199 -1.77 -27.45 25.77
C ARG A 199 -2.99 -26.55 25.91
N ASN A 200 -3.98 -26.74 25.06
CA ASN A 200 -5.29 -26.12 25.19
C ASN A 200 -6.14 -26.93 26.18
N ILE A 201 -6.02 -26.64 27.47
CA ILE A 201 -6.70 -27.42 28.51
C ILE A 201 -8.21 -27.11 28.58
N GLN A 202 -8.61 -25.92 28.16
CA GLN A 202 -10.00 -25.49 28.07
C GLN A 202 -10.16 -24.60 26.85
N ALA A 203 -10.78 -25.14 25.79
CA ALA A 203 -11.19 -24.36 24.63
C ALA A 203 -12.19 -23.25 25.04
N LEU A 204 -12.31 -22.22 24.21
CA LEU A 204 -13.26 -21.13 24.43
C LEU A 204 -14.68 -21.67 24.49
N ASP A 205 -15.35 -21.39 25.59
CA ASP A 205 -16.75 -21.72 25.80
C ASP A 205 -17.41 -20.68 26.72
N ALA A 206 -18.75 -20.67 26.72
CA ALA A 206 -19.53 -19.93 27.69
C ALA A 206 -19.22 -20.43 29.11
N VAL A 207 -18.91 -19.51 30.02
CA VAL A 207 -18.50 -19.90 31.36
C VAL A 207 -19.67 -20.54 32.12
N PRO A 208 -19.54 -21.81 32.56
CA PRO A 208 -20.61 -22.51 33.28
C PRO A 208 -20.89 -21.87 34.65
N THR A 209 -22.08 -22.12 35.19
CA THR A 209 -22.43 -21.65 36.54
C THR A 209 -21.50 -22.25 37.61
N ASN A 210 -21.05 -23.49 37.43
CA ASN A 210 -20.05 -24.12 38.28
C ASN A 210 -18.66 -24.05 37.62
N THR A 211 -17.78 -23.23 38.19
CA THR A 211 -16.43 -22.94 37.68
C THR A 211 -15.35 -23.83 38.31
N LEU A 212 -15.71 -24.82 39.12
CA LEU A 212 -14.75 -25.61 39.90
C LEU A 212 -13.68 -26.27 39.03
N THR A 213 -14.08 -26.92 37.93
CA THR A 213 -13.15 -27.55 36.97
C THR A 213 -12.18 -26.53 36.40
N TRP A 214 -12.66 -25.35 36.01
CA TRP A 214 -11.84 -24.29 35.42
C TRP A 214 -10.81 -23.75 36.42
N LYS A 215 -11.22 -23.58 37.68
CA LYS A 215 -10.32 -23.21 38.78
C LYS A 215 -9.18 -24.21 38.97
N THR A 216 -9.42 -25.51 38.75
CA THR A 216 -8.35 -26.52 38.85
C THR A 216 -7.30 -26.38 37.74
N HIS A 217 -7.62 -25.77 36.61
CA HIS A 217 -6.65 -25.57 35.53
C HIS A 217 -5.52 -24.60 35.91
N PHE A 218 -5.73 -23.71 36.87
CA PHE A 218 -4.67 -22.85 37.44
C PHE A 218 -3.80 -23.55 38.48
N THR A 219 -3.98 -24.86 38.70
CA THR A 219 -3.15 -25.64 39.61
C THR A 219 -2.22 -26.60 38.85
N GLY A 220 -1.10 -26.91 39.50
CA GLY A 220 -0.06 -27.80 38.98
C GLY A 220 1.30 -27.12 38.97
N SER A 221 2.35 -27.93 38.76
CA SER A 221 3.71 -27.47 38.53
C SER A 221 4.24 -28.25 37.32
N ALA A 222 4.76 -27.54 36.31
CA ALA A 222 5.40 -28.11 35.14
C ALA A 222 6.92 -28.16 35.34
N ASN A 223 7.39 -28.66 36.48
CA ASN A 223 8.82 -28.59 36.83
C ASN A 223 9.64 -29.78 36.30
N GLY A 224 9.68 -29.88 34.96
CA GLY A 224 10.68 -30.68 34.23
C GLY A 224 11.77 -29.85 33.56
N ALA A 225 11.62 -28.52 33.52
CA ALA A 225 12.55 -27.60 32.89
C ALA A 225 13.89 -27.55 33.64
N LEU A 226 14.98 -27.55 32.87
CA LEU A 226 16.37 -27.39 33.32
C LEU A 226 16.95 -26.03 32.94
N ASP A 227 16.32 -25.34 31.99
CA ASP A 227 16.76 -24.05 31.49
C ASP A 227 15.65 -23.02 31.49
N GLN A 228 16.06 -21.77 31.34
CA GLN A 228 15.24 -20.66 30.88
C GLN A 228 16.04 -20.00 29.75
N PRO A 229 15.40 -19.38 28.75
CA PRO A 229 13.97 -19.03 28.64
C PRO A 229 13.04 -20.15 28.17
N GLU A 230 11.71 -19.92 28.20
CA GLU A 230 10.64 -20.88 27.83
C GLU A 230 9.98 -20.55 26.48
N SER A 231 9.07 -21.39 25.97
CA SER A 231 8.45 -21.24 24.62
C SER A 231 7.23 -20.29 24.55
N VAL A 232 7.28 -19.14 25.23
CA VAL A 232 6.13 -18.21 25.36
C VAL A 232 5.58 -17.75 24.00
N LEU A 233 6.43 -17.31 23.07
CA LEU A 233 6.00 -16.85 21.74
C LEU A 233 5.39 -17.97 20.88
N ASP A 234 5.89 -19.21 21.01
CA ASP A 234 5.32 -20.35 20.31
C ASP A 234 3.91 -20.66 20.83
N ALA A 235 3.73 -20.60 22.16
CA ALA A 235 2.43 -20.77 22.77
C ALA A 235 1.43 -19.68 22.35
N MET A 236 1.85 -18.41 22.29
CA MET A 236 1.02 -17.33 21.74
C MET A 236 0.65 -17.58 20.28
N MET A 237 1.60 -18.05 19.46
CA MET A 237 1.37 -18.38 18.06
C MET A 237 0.37 -19.53 17.90
N GLN A 238 0.52 -20.61 18.68
CA GLN A 238 -0.43 -21.73 18.66
C GLN A 238 -1.83 -21.28 19.08
N ALA A 239 -1.93 -20.52 20.18
CA ALA A 239 -3.21 -20.01 20.65
C ALA A 239 -3.84 -19.03 19.63
N SER A 240 -3.06 -18.31 18.83
CA SER A 240 -3.57 -17.41 17.79
C SER A 240 -4.04 -18.14 16.52
N GLU A 241 -3.25 -19.11 16.02
CA GLU A 241 -3.49 -19.75 14.72
C GLU A 241 -4.35 -21.01 14.79
N CYS A 242 -4.38 -21.73 15.92
CA CYS A 242 -5.14 -22.97 16.08
C CYS A 242 -6.63 -22.72 16.36
N LYS A 243 -7.30 -21.94 15.50
CA LYS A 243 -8.71 -21.51 15.69
C LYS A 243 -9.67 -22.67 15.95
N ASP A 244 -9.47 -23.79 15.25
CA ASP A 244 -10.31 -24.99 15.37
C ASP A 244 -10.17 -25.70 16.72
N PHE A 245 -9.08 -25.47 17.44
CA PHE A 245 -8.84 -26.06 18.76
C PHE A 245 -9.22 -25.08 19.87
N ILE A 246 -8.86 -23.82 19.70
CA ILE A 246 -9.13 -22.77 20.68
C ILE A 246 -10.60 -22.35 20.66
N HIS A 247 -11.29 -22.54 19.55
CA HIS A 247 -12.68 -22.11 19.31
C HIS A 247 -12.87 -20.59 19.42
N TRP A 248 -11.93 -19.80 18.89
CA TRP A 248 -12.13 -18.36 18.76
C TRP A 248 -13.45 -18.08 18.04
N SER A 249 -14.32 -17.27 18.65
CA SER A 249 -15.60 -16.91 18.02
C SER A 249 -15.36 -16.29 16.66
N GLU A 250 -16.09 -16.73 15.64
CA GLU A 250 -16.02 -16.15 14.31
C GLU A 250 -16.71 -14.78 14.25
N GLY A 251 -16.23 -13.94 13.32
CA GLY A 251 -16.77 -12.61 13.07
C GLY A 251 -15.77 -11.47 13.28
N GLU A 252 -16.09 -10.35 12.63
CA GLU A 252 -15.31 -9.10 12.64
C GLU A 252 -15.64 -8.21 13.86
N ASP A 253 -16.74 -8.50 14.55
CA ASP A 253 -17.25 -7.82 15.74
C ASP A 253 -16.88 -8.54 17.06
N VAL A 254 -15.82 -9.36 17.04
CA VAL A 254 -15.30 -10.06 18.23
C VAL A 254 -14.06 -9.36 18.74
N PHE A 255 -14.03 -8.98 20.02
CA PHE A 255 -12.80 -8.57 20.71
C PHE A 255 -12.16 -9.79 21.39
N ARG A 256 -10.91 -10.10 21.03
CA ARG A 256 -10.17 -11.24 21.56
C ARG A 256 -9.04 -10.72 22.45
N LEU A 257 -9.10 -11.04 23.74
CA LEU A 257 -8.08 -10.73 24.73
C LEU A 257 -7.34 -12.00 25.11
N MET A 258 -6.03 -12.02 24.92
CA MET A 258 -5.15 -13.08 25.42
C MET A 258 -4.36 -12.54 26.62
N ILE A 259 -4.52 -13.19 27.78
CA ILE A 259 -3.83 -12.83 29.01
C ILE A 259 -2.69 -13.82 29.21
N VAL A 260 -1.46 -13.36 29.04
CA VAL A 260 -0.25 -14.17 29.15
C VAL A 260 0.30 -14.04 30.56
N ILE A 261 0.48 -15.14 31.26
CA ILE A 261 1.02 -15.17 32.62
C ILE A 261 2.30 -16.00 32.60
N THR A 262 3.43 -15.38 32.94
CA THR A 262 4.75 -16.03 32.92
C THR A 262 5.71 -15.39 33.92
N ASP A 263 6.72 -16.12 34.34
CA ASP A 263 7.83 -15.70 35.19
C ASP A 263 9.18 -15.88 34.46
N SER A 264 9.13 -16.04 33.14
CA SER A 264 10.29 -16.32 32.31
C SER A 264 10.32 -15.45 31.06
N GLN A 265 11.53 -15.25 30.53
CA GLN A 265 11.73 -14.72 29.19
C GLN A 265 11.29 -15.75 28.12
N SER A 266 11.14 -15.31 26.88
CA SER A 266 10.79 -16.21 25.77
C SER A 266 11.99 -16.61 24.92
N LYS A 267 12.03 -17.88 24.52
CA LYS A 267 12.81 -18.31 23.35
C LYS A 267 12.23 -17.69 22.09
N ARG A 268 13.09 -17.48 21.09
CA ARG A 268 12.78 -16.84 19.80
C ARG A 268 13.65 -17.47 18.71
N ALA A 269 13.30 -17.18 17.46
CA ALA A 269 14.06 -17.64 16.30
C ALA A 269 15.60 -17.51 16.51
N GLY A 270 16.32 -18.60 16.25
CA GLY A 270 17.74 -18.81 16.47
C GLY A 270 18.03 -19.67 17.70
N HIS A 271 17.16 -19.71 18.72
CA HIS A 271 17.39 -20.49 19.93
C HIS A 271 17.19 -22.01 19.71
N GLY A 272 16.42 -22.42 18.71
CA GLY A 272 16.22 -23.84 18.36
C GLY A 272 17.48 -24.52 17.80
N ASN A 273 18.47 -23.74 17.38
CA ASN A 273 19.72 -24.26 16.81
C ASN A 273 20.47 -25.20 17.77
N ILE A 274 20.37 -24.98 19.09
CA ILE A 274 21.04 -25.81 20.11
C ILE A 274 20.50 -27.25 20.16
N ILE A 275 19.26 -27.46 19.73
CA ILE A 275 18.61 -28.79 19.65
C ILE A 275 18.48 -29.29 18.21
N GLY A 276 19.19 -28.67 17.26
CA GLY A 276 19.18 -29.06 15.85
C GLY A 276 17.94 -28.62 15.07
N HIS A 277 17.13 -27.71 15.61
CA HIS A 277 15.95 -27.17 14.94
C HIS A 277 16.32 -25.94 14.09
N TYR A 278 16.79 -26.18 12.87
CA TYR A 278 17.22 -25.13 11.93
C TYR A 278 16.12 -24.63 10.98
N ARG A 279 14.99 -25.34 10.92
CA ARG A 279 13.90 -24.99 10.01
C ARG A 279 13.13 -23.80 10.59
N PRO A 280 13.01 -22.67 9.88
CA PRO A 280 12.26 -21.53 10.39
C PRO A 280 10.81 -21.91 10.70
N ASN A 281 10.27 -21.34 11.78
CA ASN A 281 8.84 -21.47 12.07
C ASN A 281 8.02 -20.78 10.97
N ASP A 282 6.96 -21.44 10.50
CA ASP A 282 6.08 -20.91 9.45
C ASP A 282 4.90 -20.09 10.01
N GLY A 283 4.77 -19.99 11.33
CA GLY A 283 3.69 -19.28 11.99
C GLY A 283 2.32 -19.89 11.74
N LYS A 284 2.24 -21.22 11.55
CA LYS A 284 0.98 -21.96 11.39
C LYS A 284 0.64 -22.79 12.63
N CYS A 285 -0.63 -23.14 12.77
CA CYS A 285 -1.06 -24.11 13.78
C CYS A 285 -0.33 -25.46 13.60
N LYS A 286 0.17 -26.01 14.71
CA LYS A 286 0.87 -27.30 14.80
C LYS A 286 0.12 -28.34 15.63
N MET A 287 -0.98 -27.96 16.28
CA MET A 287 -1.86 -28.91 16.97
C MET A 287 -2.46 -29.91 15.97
N LYS A 288 -2.64 -31.15 16.41
CA LYS A 288 -3.24 -32.23 15.62
C LYS A 288 -4.64 -32.52 16.11
N VAL A 289 -5.51 -32.91 15.19
CA VAL A 289 -6.90 -33.28 15.48
C VAL A 289 -6.91 -34.39 16.54
N GLU A 290 -7.80 -34.29 17.52
CA GLU A 290 -7.94 -35.19 18.70
C GLU A 290 -6.90 -35.01 19.84
N GLU A 291 -5.88 -34.17 19.67
CA GLU A 291 -4.91 -33.86 20.73
C GLU A 291 -5.13 -32.44 21.30
N ASP A 292 -5.41 -32.34 22.59
CA ASP A 292 -5.44 -31.06 23.33
C ASP A 292 -4.03 -30.49 23.58
N THR A 293 -2.99 -31.28 23.30
CA THR A 293 -1.61 -31.06 23.70
C THR A 293 -0.66 -31.15 22.51
N LEU A 294 0.05 -30.06 22.23
CA LEU A 294 1.20 -30.03 21.33
C LEU A 294 2.46 -30.44 22.09
N LYS A 295 2.85 -31.71 21.93
CA LYS A 295 4.01 -32.27 22.63
C LYS A 295 5.35 -31.69 22.17
N THR A 296 5.54 -31.50 20.86
CA THR A 296 6.81 -31.02 20.30
C THR A 296 6.58 -30.31 18.97
N ILE A 297 7.56 -29.52 18.52
CA ILE A 297 7.56 -28.82 17.22
C ILE A 297 8.90 -29.07 16.54
N ASN A 298 8.90 -29.49 15.26
CA ASN A 298 10.12 -29.80 14.50
C ASN A 298 10.67 -28.59 13.70
N THR A 299 10.48 -27.39 14.24
CA THR A 299 10.98 -26.13 13.69
C THR A 299 11.64 -25.34 14.81
N ASP A 300 12.38 -24.31 14.44
CA ASP A 300 12.86 -23.28 15.34
C ASP A 300 11.67 -22.54 15.98
N TYR A 301 11.96 -21.76 17.02
CA TYR A 301 10.99 -20.90 17.70
C TYR A 301 10.50 -19.78 16.78
N VAL A 302 9.31 -19.27 17.07
CA VAL A 302 8.67 -18.19 16.32
C VAL A 302 9.51 -16.91 16.34
N HIS A 303 9.59 -16.27 15.17
CA HIS A 303 10.11 -14.92 15.06
C HIS A 303 9.01 -13.90 15.48
N PRO A 304 9.31 -12.90 16.32
CA PRO A 304 8.32 -11.92 16.81
C PRO A 304 7.46 -11.25 15.73
N HIS A 305 8.03 -11.00 14.54
CA HIS A 305 7.29 -10.43 13.41
C HIS A 305 6.18 -11.33 12.87
N LEU A 306 6.35 -12.67 12.90
CA LEU A 306 5.28 -13.58 12.49
C LEU A 306 4.12 -13.51 13.48
N LEU A 307 4.42 -13.35 14.77
CA LEU A 307 3.41 -13.19 15.81
C LEU A 307 2.61 -11.90 15.62
N GLU A 308 3.26 -10.78 15.26
CA GLU A 308 2.57 -9.54 14.91
C GLU A 308 1.48 -9.77 13.86
N LYS A 309 1.86 -10.40 12.75
CA LYS A 309 0.96 -10.68 11.63
C LYS A 309 -0.21 -11.56 12.05
N SER A 310 0.07 -12.59 12.84
CA SER A 310 -0.94 -13.52 13.35
C SER A 310 -1.94 -12.83 14.29
N LEU A 311 -1.44 -12.14 15.32
CA LEU A 311 -2.27 -11.42 16.29
C LEU A 311 -3.11 -10.34 15.63
N SER A 312 -2.52 -9.58 14.70
CA SER A 312 -3.19 -8.53 13.94
C SER A 312 -4.31 -9.08 13.06
N LYS A 313 -4.01 -10.11 12.24
CA LYS A 313 -5.00 -10.79 11.39
C LYS A 313 -6.14 -11.40 12.21
N ASN A 314 -5.81 -11.96 13.36
CA ASN A 314 -6.78 -12.62 14.24
C ASN A 314 -7.37 -11.66 15.27
N ASN A 315 -7.13 -10.34 15.19
CA ASN A 315 -7.68 -9.35 16.12
C ASN A 315 -7.51 -9.72 17.60
N ILE A 316 -6.33 -10.23 17.98
CA ILE A 316 -6.00 -10.63 19.34
C ILE A 316 -5.13 -9.56 20.00
N ARG A 317 -5.63 -9.02 21.11
CA ARG A 317 -4.89 -8.09 21.98
C ARG A 317 -4.27 -8.84 23.16
N LEU A 318 -3.11 -8.39 23.60
CA LEU A 318 -2.32 -9.03 24.67
C LEU A 318 -2.33 -8.22 25.96
N LEU A 319 -2.56 -8.88 27.08
CA LEU A 319 -2.18 -8.40 28.41
C LEU A 319 -1.10 -9.35 28.95
N ILE A 320 0.12 -8.85 29.15
CA ILE A 320 1.23 -9.67 29.65
C ILE A 320 1.41 -9.37 31.14
N LEU A 321 1.26 -10.41 31.95
CA LEU A 321 1.47 -10.40 33.39
C LEU A 321 2.73 -11.20 33.69
N THR A 322 3.79 -10.49 34.08
CA THR A 322 5.13 -11.07 34.29
C THR A 322 5.71 -10.59 35.63
N ASP A 323 6.80 -11.17 36.11
CA ASP A 323 7.54 -10.67 37.25
C ASP A 323 8.33 -9.38 36.92
N GLU A 324 8.69 -8.61 37.95
CA GLU A 324 9.39 -7.33 37.85
C GLU A 324 10.63 -7.39 36.92
N ASP A 325 11.46 -8.43 37.06
CA ASP A 325 12.72 -8.57 36.32
C ASP A 325 12.51 -8.74 34.81
N ASN A 326 11.38 -9.33 34.42
CA ASN A 326 11.03 -9.60 33.02
C ASN A 326 10.21 -8.48 32.36
N VAL A 327 9.70 -7.49 33.10
CA VAL A 327 8.97 -6.35 32.51
C VAL A 327 9.80 -5.58 31.45
N PRO A 328 11.07 -5.20 31.70
CA PRO A 328 11.89 -4.52 30.69
C PRO A 328 12.13 -5.38 29.45
N TYR A 329 12.35 -6.68 29.64
CA TYR A 329 12.52 -7.64 28.56
C TYR A 329 11.29 -7.69 27.65
N TYR A 330 10.08 -7.85 28.23
CA TYR A 330 8.86 -7.91 27.44
C TYR A 330 8.52 -6.58 26.78
N LYS A 331 8.80 -5.44 27.41
CA LYS A 331 8.67 -4.13 26.75
C LYS A 331 9.52 -4.05 25.48
N LEU A 332 10.78 -4.51 25.53
CA LEU A 332 11.67 -4.53 24.36
C LEU A 332 11.24 -5.58 23.32
N LEU A 333 10.93 -6.80 23.75
CA LEU A 333 10.54 -7.90 22.85
C LEU A 333 9.27 -7.53 22.07
N THR A 334 8.31 -6.92 22.77
CA THR A 334 7.01 -6.59 22.20
C THR A 334 7.06 -5.37 21.27
N GLU A 335 8.17 -4.63 21.16
CA GLU A 335 8.27 -3.51 20.19
C GLU A 335 7.90 -3.93 18.76
N SER A 336 8.23 -5.17 18.38
CA SER A 336 7.88 -5.72 17.06
C SER A 336 6.37 -5.88 16.83
N PHE A 337 5.56 -5.94 17.90
CA PHE A 337 4.11 -6.10 17.88
C PHE A 337 3.40 -5.25 18.95
N ARG A 338 3.98 -4.09 19.30
CA ARG A 338 3.57 -3.24 20.44
C ARG A 338 2.11 -2.83 20.39
N HIS A 339 1.60 -2.71 19.19
CA HIS A 339 0.24 -2.33 18.87
C HIS A 339 -0.81 -3.36 19.28
N GLN A 340 -0.42 -4.64 19.36
CA GLN A 340 -1.28 -5.70 19.88
C GLN A 340 -1.23 -5.79 21.39
N VAL A 341 -0.17 -5.27 22.02
CA VAL A 341 -0.03 -5.24 23.48
C VAL A 341 -0.86 -4.10 24.05
N ILE A 342 -1.70 -4.41 25.03
CA ILE A 342 -2.41 -3.43 25.85
C ILE A 342 -1.46 -2.91 26.91
N GLU A 343 -0.83 -3.83 27.65
CA GLU A 343 0.08 -3.51 28.73
C GLU A 343 0.98 -4.71 29.07
N VAL A 344 2.18 -4.41 29.59
CA VAL A 344 3.07 -5.38 30.27
C VAL A 344 3.13 -4.96 31.73
N VAL A 345 2.68 -5.82 32.63
CA VAL A 345 2.45 -5.52 34.04
C VAL A 345 3.25 -6.48 34.91
N ASP A 346 3.92 -5.93 35.92
CA ASP A 346 4.46 -6.72 37.03
C ASP A 346 3.30 -7.27 37.87
N TYR A 347 3.13 -8.59 37.90
CA TYR A 347 2.04 -9.22 38.63
C TYR A 347 2.14 -9.01 40.14
N ALA A 348 3.32 -8.71 40.70
CA ALA A 348 3.47 -8.41 42.12
C ALA A 348 2.76 -7.10 42.50
N THR A 349 2.60 -6.16 41.55
CA THR A 349 1.80 -4.94 41.75
C THR A 349 0.29 -5.20 41.85
N LEU A 350 -0.16 -6.39 41.44
CA LEU A 350 -1.55 -6.87 41.52
C LEU A 350 -1.81 -7.62 42.83
N ASP A 351 -1.14 -7.20 43.91
CA ASP A 351 -1.16 -7.72 45.29
C ASP A 351 -2.54 -7.86 45.96
N THR A 352 -3.59 -7.30 45.37
CA THR A 352 -4.96 -7.35 45.89
C THR A 352 -5.93 -7.82 44.82
N ASP A 353 -6.94 -8.57 45.26
CA ASP A 353 -8.07 -9.02 44.44
C ASP A 353 -8.64 -7.90 43.56
N VAL A 354 -8.85 -6.71 44.14
CA VAL A 354 -9.41 -5.55 43.44
C VAL A 354 -8.50 -5.07 42.31
N LYS A 355 -7.18 -4.98 42.53
CA LYS A 355 -6.24 -4.54 41.48
C LYS A 355 -6.18 -5.55 40.33
N LEU A 356 -6.09 -6.84 40.63
CA LEU A 356 -6.09 -7.92 39.63
C LEU A 356 -7.35 -7.85 38.76
N ARG A 357 -8.53 -7.88 39.39
CA ARG A 357 -9.80 -7.86 38.66
C ARG A 357 -9.95 -6.58 37.83
N LYS A 358 -9.59 -5.43 38.40
CA LYS A 358 -9.69 -4.15 37.70
C LYS A 358 -8.79 -4.10 36.47
N LYS A 359 -7.58 -4.65 36.55
CA LYS A 359 -6.65 -4.70 35.41
C LYS A 359 -7.22 -5.53 34.26
N ILE A 360 -7.77 -6.70 34.55
CA ILE A 360 -8.43 -7.57 33.55
C ILE A 360 -9.67 -6.88 32.95
N GLU A 361 -10.51 -6.25 33.79
CA GLU A 361 -11.70 -5.51 33.34
C GLU A 361 -11.34 -4.36 32.38
N VAL A 362 -10.32 -3.57 32.71
CA VAL A 362 -9.85 -2.46 31.87
C VAL A 362 -9.30 -2.98 30.54
N ALA A 363 -8.52 -4.06 30.54
CA ALA A 363 -8.02 -4.68 29.32
C ALA A 363 -9.17 -5.23 28.44
N ALA A 364 -10.20 -5.83 29.04
CA ALA A 364 -11.37 -6.32 28.31
C ALA A 364 -12.23 -5.19 27.71
N LYS A 365 -12.20 -3.99 28.32
CA LYS A 365 -12.86 -2.78 27.81
C LYS A 365 -12.02 -2.03 26.77
N ALA A 366 -10.74 -2.37 26.61
CA ALA A 366 -9.83 -1.69 25.69
C ALA A 366 -10.09 -2.12 24.23
N GLN A 367 -11.24 -1.72 23.68
CA GLN A 367 -11.64 -2.01 22.30
C GLN A 367 -10.94 -1.14 21.25
N THR A 368 -9.91 -0.39 21.63
CA THR A 368 -9.13 0.37 20.66
C THR A 368 -8.39 -0.57 19.72
N ARG A 369 -8.09 -0.13 18.51
CA ARG A 369 -7.34 -0.91 17.53
C ARG A 369 -6.23 -0.08 16.91
N PRO A 370 -5.07 -0.68 16.65
CA PRO A 370 -4.04 -0.04 15.85
C PRO A 370 -4.39 -0.09 14.37
N ILE A 371 -3.98 0.94 13.64
CA ILE A 371 -4.09 1.00 12.18
C ILE A 371 -2.72 1.38 11.63
N LYS A 372 -2.17 0.52 10.78
CA LYS A 372 -0.86 0.64 10.16
C LYS A 372 -0.98 0.48 8.66
N PHE A 373 -0.40 1.42 7.93
CA PHE A 373 -0.29 1.36 6.48
C PHE A 373 1.13 0.98 6.08
N ASN A 374 1.27 0.09 5.10
CA ASN A 374 2.52 -0.18 4.42
C ASN A 374 2.39 0.25 2.96
N LEU A 375 3.21 1.22 2.55
CA LEU A 375 3.24 1.79 1.20
C LEU A 375 4.49 1.36 0.41
N ASP A 376 5.26 0.36 0.86
CA ASP A 376 6.57 0.03 0.29
C ASP A 376 6.45 -0.45 -1.15
N HIS A 377 5.48 -1.34 -1.42
CA HIS A 377 5.17 -1.79 -2.78
C HIS A 377 4.60 -0.66 -3.66
N LEU A 378 3.83 0.26 -3.08
CA LEU A 378 3.34 1.43 -3.81
C LEU A 378 4.51 2.35 -4.20
N LYS A 379 5.44 2.57 -3.28
CA LYS A 379 6.64 3.40 -3.47
C LYS A 379 7.68 2.77 -4.40
N SER A 380 7.62 1.46 -4.68
CA SER A 380 8.50 0.86 -5.68
C SER A 380 8.09 1.23 -7.11
N GLU A 381 6.81 1.51 -7.34
CA GLU A 381 6.26 1.79 -8.67
C GLU A 381 5.91 3.26 -8.93
N TYR A 382 5.60 4.01 -7.86
CA TYR A 382 5.10 5.39 -7.90
C TYR A 382 5.94 6.32 -7.02
N ASP A 383 6.01 7.59 -7.41
CA ASP A 383 6.44 8.66 -6.51
C ASP A 383 5.27 8.98 -5.57
N VAL A 384 5.38 8.61 -4.29
CA VAL A 384 4.29 8.70 -3.32
C VAL A 384 4.60 9.75 -2.24
N SER A 385 3.66 10.67 -2.02
CA SER A 385 3.56 11.43 -0.79
C SER A 385 2.26 11.10 -0.08
N HIS A 386 2.23 11.21 1.26
CA HIS A 386 1.09 10.77 2.05
C HIS A 386 0.89 11.67 3.26
N PHE A 387 -0.33 11.65 3.79
CA PHE A 387 -0.69 12.31 5.04
C PHE A 387 -1.68 11.44 5.81
N LEU A 388 -1.38 11.16 7.08
CA LEU A 388 -2.21 10.33 7.95
C LEU A 388 -2.87 11.16 9.04
N GLU A 389 -4.20 11.14 9.08
CA GLU A 389 -5.01 11.74 10.14
C GLU A 389 -5.49 10.63 11.10
N CYS A 390 -5.03 10.69 12.36
CA CYS A 390 -5.50 9.81 13.42
C CYS A 390 -6.51 10.54 14.33
N PRO A 391 -7.61 9.90 14.76
CA PRO A 391 -8.74 10.58 15.41
C PRO A 391 -8.47 11.14 16.82
N ASN A 392 -7.29 10.91 17.41
CA ASN A 392 -6.91 11.41 18.75
C ASN A 392 -5.47 11.97 18.80
N SER A 393 -4.90 12.36 17.66
CA SER A 393 -3.52 12.83 17.56
C SER A 393 -3.47 14.34 17.28
N ASP A 394 -3.02 15.13 18.26
CA ASP A 394 -2.58 16.52 18.02
C ASP A 394 -1.27 16.57 17.21
N THR A 395 -0.59 15.43 17.10
CA THR A 395 0.63 15.28 16.31
C THR A 395 0.31 15.14 14.82
N LYS A 396 0.53 16.23 14.08
CA LYS A 396 0.63 16.26 12.62
C LYS A 396 1.99 15.69 12.16
N ASP A 397 2.34 14.47 12.56
CA ASP A 397 3.48 13.81 11.92
C ASP A 397 3.05 13.32 10.53
N SER A 398 3.24 14.20 9.55
CA SER A 398 2.95 13.92 8.14
C SER A 398 3.64 12.66 7.58
N LYS A 399 4.68 12.14 8.25
CA LYS A 399 5.40 10.93 7.81
C LYS A 399 4.92 9.66 8.49
N SER A 400 4.17 9.74 9.58
CA SER A 400 3.65 8.55 10.25
C SER A 400 2.73 7.75 9.31
N LEU A 401 2.82 6.43 9.40
CA LEU A 401 1.91 5.49 8.74
C LEU A 401 1.14 4.65 9.76
N GLU A 402 1.18 5.04 11.03
CA GLU A 402 0.63 4.28 12.14
C GLU A 402 -0.22 5.17 13.06
N CYS A 403 -1.45 4.72 13.33
CA CYS A 403 -2.28 5.17 14.42
C CYS A 403 -2.26 4.09 15.52
N PRO A 404 -1.56 4.29 16.65
CA PRO A 404 -1.36 3.24 17.66
C PRO A 404 -2.65 2.81 18.38
N SER A 405 -3.60 3.74 18.55
CA SER A 405 -4.82 3.50 19.30
C SER A 405 -5.99 4.27 18.71
N VAL A 406 -6.87 3.57 17.99
CA VAL A 406 -8.06 4.12 17.35
C VAL A 406 -9.29 3.51 18.01
N ALA A 407 -10.18 4.36 18.54
CA ALA A 407 -11.40 3.90 19.19
C ALA A 407 -12.39 3.28 18.17
N PRO A 408 -13.32 2.43 18.61
CA PRO A 408 -14.42 1.95 17.78
C PRO A 408 -15.16 3.11 17.09
N ASN A 409 -15.51 2.91 15.81
CA ASN A 409 -16.16 3.91 14.94
C ASN A 409 -15.37 5.21 14.69
N ALA A 410 -14.16 5.35 15.23
CA ALA A 410 -13.29 6.47 14.89
C ALA A 410 -12.58 6.21 13.55
N ILE A 411 -12.38 7.26 12.76
CA ILE A 411 -11.83 7.17 11.41
C ILE A 411 -10.34 7.52 11.44
N ALA A 412 -9.48 6.61 11.00
CA ALA A 412 -8.14 6.94 10.54
C ALA A 412 -8.19 7.17 9.03
N LYS A 413 -7.74 8.33 8.56
CA LYS A 413 -7.78 8.70 7.15
C LYS A 413 -6.36 8.86 6.61
N LEU A 414 -6.00 8.06 5.62
CA LEU A 414 -4.77 8.19 4.86
C LEU A 414 -5.07 8.88 3.54
N SER A 415 -4.52 10.07 3.34
CA SER A 415 -4.49 10.78 2.06
C SER A 415 -3.21 10.40 1.33
N VAL A 416 -3.34 9.82 0.13
CA VAL A 416 -2.22 9.35 -0.68
C VAL A 416 -2.18 10.15 -1.96
N HIS A 417 -1.06 10.80 -2.23
CA HIS A 417 -0.76 11.43 -3.50
C HIS A 417 0.25 10.57 -4.24
N VAL A 418 -0.08 10.16 -5.46
CA VAL A 418 0.80 9.35 -6.31
C VAL A 418 1.04 10.03 -7.64
N ARG A 419 2.27 9.90 -8.13
CA ARG A 419 2.68 10.20 -9.49
C ARG A 419 3.40 8.98 -10.05
N TYR A 420 3.27 8.72 -11.36
CA TYR A 420 4.03 7.65 -11.99
C TYR A 420 5.53 7.90 -11.81
N SER A 421 6.31 6.86 -11.50
CA SER A 421 7.76 6.99 -11.47
C SER A 421 8.33 7.16 -12.88
N LYS A 422 9.41 7.93 -13.03
CA LYS A 422 10.05 8.19 -14.34
C LYS A 422 10.48 6.90 -15.06
N SER A 423 10.84 5.85 -14.33
CA SER A 423 11.16 4.53 -14.89
C SER A 423 9.96 3.84 -15.55
N ASN A 424 8.75 4.16 -15.07
CA ASN A 424 7.51 3.50 -15.46
C ASN A 424 6.69 4.30 -16.49
N PHE A 425 7.22 5.43 -17.00
CA PHE A 425 6.52 6.26 -17.99
C PHE A 425 6.12 5.50 -19.26
N ASN A 426 6.85 4.44 -19.61
CA ASN A 426 6.61 3.64 -20.82
C ASN A 426 5.70 2.40 -20.58
N ALA A 427 5.33 2.07 -19.35
CA ALA A 427 4.42 0.95 -19.04
C ALA A 427 2.92 1.33 -19.10
N GLN A 428 2.11 0.59 -19.87
CA GLN A 428 0.69 0.89 -20.10
C GLN A 428 -0.21 0.53 -18.89
N HIS A 429 0.21 -0.49 -18.13
CA HIS A 429 -0.45 -1.00 -16.94
C HIS A 429 0.61 -1.26 -15.87
N ILE A 430 0.42 -0.68 -14.68
CA ILE A 430 1.37 -0.68 -13.56
C ILE A 430 0.59 -1.12 -12.31
N PRO A 431 0.52 -2.44 -12.06
CA PRO A 431 -0.12 -2.95 -10.86
C PRO A 431 0.75 -2.68 -9.63
N SER A 432 0.13 -2.25 -8.55
CA SER A 432 0.77 -2.17 -7.24
C SER A 432 -0.25 -2.42 -6.14
N HIS A 433 0.17 -2.34 -4.89
CA HIS A 433 -0.70 -2.46 -3.74
C HIS A 433 -0.11 -1.75 -2.53
N MET A 434 -0.97 -1.51 -1.55
CA MET A 434 -0.57 -1.13 -0.21
C MET A 434 -1.26 -2.04 0.81
N LYS A 435 -0.69 -2.15 2.02
CA LYS A 435 -1.22 -3.05 3.05
C LYS A 435 -1.78 -2.28 4.23
N VAL A 436 -2.91 -2.74 4.75
CA VAL A 436 -3.45 -2.34 6.05
C VAL A 436 -3.17 -3.45 7.05
N ASN A 437 -2.49 -3.11 8.14
CA ASN A 437 -2.13 -4.00 9.25
C ASN A 437 -1.40 -5.30 8.82
N GLY A 438 -0.80 -5.30 7.62
CA GLY A 438 -0.05 -6.43 7.05
C GLY A 438 -0.90 -7.61 6.55
N PHE A 439 -2.22 -7.60 6.77
CA PHE A 439 -3.12 -8.71 6.40
C PHE A 439 -4.10 -8.40 5.27
N HIS A 440 -4.41 -7.13 5.02
CA HIS A 440 -5.30 -6.72 3.93
C HIS A 440 -4.51 -5.93 2.89
N GLU A 441 -4.68 -6.27 1.62
CA GLU A 441 -4.00 -5.63 0.49
C GLU A 441 -5.02 -4.83 -0.31
N ILE A 442 -4.81 -3.52 -0.42
CA ILE A 442 -5.59 -2.64 -1.27
C ILE A 442 -4.88 -2.59 -2.62
N ILE A 443 -5.55 -3.08 -3.66
CA ILE A 443 -4.99 -3.19 -5.00
C ILE A 443 -5.04 -1.82 -5.68
N ILE A 444 -3.93 -1.42 -6.29
CA ILE A 444 -3.81 -0.19 -7.07
C ILE A 444 -3.54 -0.57 -8.52
N ASP A 445 -4.54 -0.41 -9.39
CA ASP A 445 -4.44 -0.65 -10.84
C ASP A 445 -4.18 0.70 -11.54
N GLY A 446 -2.90 1.01 -11.76
CA GLY A 446 -2.50 2.18 -12.54
C GLY A 446 -2.50 1.89 -14.03
N ARG A 447 -3.22 2.69 -14.79
CA ARG A 447 -3.26 2.64 -16.25
C ARG A 447 -2.94 4.00 -16.82
N ARG A 448 -2.08 4.00 -17.84
CA ARG A 448 -1.81 5.24 -18.55
C ARG A 448 -3.04 5.63 -19.35
N SER A 449 -3.48 6.87 -19.18
CA SER A 449 -4.43 7.51 -20.09
C SER A 449 -3.74 7.83 -21.41
N CYS A 450 -3.59 6.82 -22.27
CA CYS A 450 -3.01 6.96 -23.61
C CYS A 450 -4.02 6.78 -24.74
N THR A 451 -5.28 6.56 -24.42
CA THR A 451 -6.31 6.34 -25.42
C THR A 451 -7.20 7.55 -25.43
N CYS A 452 -7.16 8.29 -26.53
CA CYS A 452 -8.22 9.21 -26.84
C CYS A 452 -9.46 8.39 -27.19
N THR A 453 -10.58 8.62 -26.51
CA THR A 453 -11.84 7.98 -26.89
C THR A 453 -12.13 8.32 -28.34
N THR A 454 -12.05 7.31 -29.20
CA THR A 454 -12.40 7.41 -30.61
C THR A 454 -13.91 7.35 -30.73
N GLU A 455 -14.60 8.33 -30.14
CA GLU A 455 -15.93 8.67 -30.64
C GLU A 455 -15.72 9.34 -32.01
N ALA A 456 -15.42 8.51 -33.01
CA ALA A 456 -15.55 8.93 -34.38
C ALA A 456 -17.03 9.24 -34.57
N SER A 457 -17.35 10.52 -34.82
CA SER A 457 -18.64 10.82 -35.43
C SER A 457 -18.72 9.97 -36.69
N ASN A 458 -19.62 8.98 -36.72
CA ASN A 458 -19.90 8.18 -37.90
C ASN A 458 -20.52 9.03 -39.03
N SER A 459 -20.82 10.30 -38.75
CA SER A 459 -21.37 11.26 -39.72
C SER A 459 -20.31 12.27 -40.18
N PRO A 460 -20.37 12.72 -41.45
CA PRO A 460 -19.55 13.81 -41.96
C PRO A 460 -19.68 15.05 -41.08
N ALA A 461 -18.55 15.63 -40.68
CA ALA A 461 -18.55 16.75 -39.74
C ALA A 461 -18.53 18.09 -40.47
N VAL A 462 -19.33 19.06 -39.99
CA VAL A 462 -19.36 20.44 -40.53
C VAL A 462 -17.97 21.09 -40.46
N ALA A 463 -17.22 20.83 -39.39
CA ALA A 463 -15.84 21.29 -39.22
C ALA A 463 -14.88 20.75 -40.29
N CYS A 464 -15.20 19.61 -40.91
CA CYS A 464 -14.46 18.95 -41.99
C CYS A 464 -15.13 19.16 -43.35
N GLN A 465 -15.87 20.26 -43.51
CA GLN A 465 -16.66 20.60 -44.70
C GLN A 465 -17.68 19.54 -45.14
N ASN A 466 -18.10 18.66 -44.23
CA ASN A 466 -18.91 17.47 -44.54
C ASN A 466 -18.25 16.54 -45.58
N LYS A 467 -16.92 16.58 -45.70
CA LYS A 467 -16.09 15.78 -46.63
C LYS A 467 -15.06 14.91 -45.89
N GLY A 468 -15.45 14.52 -44.68
CA GLY A 468 -14.63 13.76 -43.77
C GLY A 468 -15.29 13.69 -42.39
N ARG A 469 -14.71 12.87 -41.53
CA ARG A 469 -15.17 12.66 -40.16
C ARG A 469 -14.22 13.30 -39.17
N LEU A 470 -14.77 13.77 -38.05
CA LEU A 470 -13.97 14.31 -36.95
C LEU A 470 -13.58 13.17 -36.00
N VAL A 471 -12.28 13.06 -35.70
CA VAL A 471 -11.74 12.11 -34.72
C VAL A 471 -10.83 12.86 -33.77
N CYS A 472 -11.22 12.92 -32.50
CA CYS A 472 -10.50 13.64 -31.46
C CYS A 472 -10.15 15.08 -31.88
N GLY A 473 -11.09 15.77 -32.53
CA GLY A 473 -10.87 17.14 -32.99
C GLY A 473 -10.09 17.29 -34.29
N LYS A 474 -9.51 16.25 -34.89
CA LYS A 474 -8.84 16.30 -36.21
C LYS A 474 -9.76 15.78 -37.30
N CYS A 475 -9.72 16.39 -38.49
CA CYS A 475 -10.45 15.87 -39.64
C CYS A 475 -9.71 14.71 -40.31
N ILE A 476 -10.41 13.60 -40.48
CA ILE A 476 -10.02 12.49 -41.36
C ILE A 476 -10.85 12.62 -42.63
N CYS A 477 -10.20 13.10 -43.69
CA CYS A 477 -10.83 13.37 -44.97
C CYS A 477 -11.15 12.10 -45.73
N ASP A 478 -12.21 12.16 -46.53
CA ASP A 478 -12.56 11.10 -47.48
C ASP A 478 -11.43 10.90 -48.51
N ASP A 479 -11.38 9.75 -49.18
CA ASP A 479 -10.23 9.35 -50.01
C ASP A 479 -9.84 10.37 -51.09
N ASN A 480 -10.79 11.15 -51.59
CA ASN A 480 -10.59 12.18 -52.61
C ASN A 480 -10.29 13.59 -52.06
N ARG A 481 -10.16 13.76 -50.75
CA ARG A 481 -9.98 15.06 -50.09
C ARG A 481 -8.74 15.09 -49.20
N GLU A 482 -8.13 16.27 -49.08
CA GLU A 482 -6.97 16.53 -48.23
C GLU A 482 -7.01 17.92 -47.59
N GLY A 483 -6.14 18.14 -46.60
CA GLY A 483 -6.07 19.39 -45.81
C GLY A 483 -6.69 19.25 -44.41
N ASN A 484 -6.36 20.20 -43.52
CA ASN A 484 -6.74 20.17 -42.10
C ASN A 484 -8.26 20.17 -41.84
N THR A 485 -9.05 20.69 -42.78
CA THR A 485 -10.52 20.69 -42.73
C THR A 485 -11.14 20.03 -43.96
N CYS A 486 -10.35 19.21 -44.68
CA CYS A 486 -10.75 18.54 -45.93
C CYS A 486 -11.15 19.49 -47.05
N GLN A 487 -10.49 20.66 -47.08
CA GLN A 487 -10.83 21.75 -47.98
C GLN A 487 -10.33 21.56 -49.43
N CYS A 488 -9.39 20.65 -49.66
CA CYS A 488 -8.76 20.44 -50.97
C CYS A 488 -9.10 19.07 -51.56
N ASP A 489 -9.12 18.98 -52.89
CA ASP A 489 -9.23 17.72 -53.62
C ASP A 489 -7.84 17.08 -53.79
N LYS A 490 -7.73 15.76 -53.54
CA LYS A 490 -6.48 15.03 -53.84
C LYS A 490 -6.32 14.95 -55.35
N PRO A 491 -5.14 15.29 -55.92
CA PRO A 491 -4.90 15.13 -57.34
C PRO A 491 -4.94 13.64 -57.69
N SER A 492 -6.01 13.22 -58.35
CA SER A 492 -6.02 11.99 -59.14
C SER A 492 -5.22 12.27 -60.41
N ASP A 493 -4.45 11.29 -60.86
CA ASP A 493 -3.50 11.41 -61.95
C ASP A 493 -4.00 12.31 -63.11
N LEU A 494 -3.18 13.31 -63.46
CA LEU A 494 -3.15 14.05 -64.73
C LEU A 494 -4.34 14.99 -65.07
N VAL A 495 -4.66 15.96 -64.20
CA VAL A 495 -5.27 17.23 -64.65
C VAL A 495 -4.65 18.43 -63.93
N PHE A 496 -3.75 19.15 -64.63
CA PHE A 496 -3.37 20.51 -64.29
C PHE A 496 -4.58 21.42 -64.57
N GLY A 497 -5.28 21.85 -63.51
CA GLY A 497 -6.44 22.73 -63.65
C GLY A 497 -7.25 22.83 -62.37
N GLY A 498 -6.66 23.42 -61.33
CA GLY A 498 -7.32 23.70 -60.06
C GLY A 498 -6.44 24.61 -59.23
N GLU A 499 -6.60 25.92 -59.41
CA GLU A 499 -5.89 26.97 -58.69
C GLU A 499 -6.12 26.88 -57.18
N VAL A 500 -5.12 26.37 -56.47
CA VAL A 500 -4.65 26.98 -55.22
C VAL A 500 -3.15 27.16 -55.40
N GLU A 501 -2.80 28.09 -56.27
CA GLU A 501 -1.42 28.53 -56.48
C GLU A 501 -0.90 29.10 -55.16
N CYS A 502 0.20 28.57 -54.66
CA CYS A 502 0.98 29.26 -53.65
C CYS A 502 1.41 30.61 -54.25
N ASP A 503 0.73 31.71 -53.88
CA ASP A 503 1.06 33.08 -54.30
C ASP A 503 2.55 33.43 -54.02
N GLU A 504 3.11 34.49 -54.61
CA GLU A 504 4.55 34.84 -54.53
C GLU A 504 5.11 34.93 -53.09
N THR A 505 4.23 35.08 -52.10
CA THR A 505 4.55 35.06 -50.66
C THR A 505 4.74 33.65 -50.05
N ASN A 506 4.32 32.58 -50.72
CA ASN A 506 4.24 31.19 -50.25
C ASN A 506 5.09 30.19 -51.08
N ASN A 507 6.16 30.65 -51.71
CA ASN A 507 7.06 29.76 -52.45
C ASN A 507 7.77 28.76 -51.49
N CYS A 508 7.60 27.45 -51.71
CA CYS A 508 8.08 26.36 -50.84
C CYS A 508 9.59 26.08 -50.91
N GLY A 509 10.36 27.10 -51.25
CA GLY A 509 11.79 27.00 -51.51
C GLY A 509 12.12 26.06 -52.67
N PRO A 510 13.41 25.85 -52.97
CA PRO A 510 13.83 24.91 -54.02
C PRO A 510 13.64 23.44 -53.62
N HIS A 511 13.36 23.17 -52.34
CA HIS A 511 13.35 21.81 -51.79
C HIS A 511 11.94 21.31 -51.45
N GLY A 512 10.93 22.16 -51.28
CA GLY A 512 9.57 21.75 -50.92
C GLY A 512 8.59 21.73 -52.09
N LYS A 513 7.57 20.87 -52.02
CA LYS A 513 6.45 20.87 -52.95
C LYS A 513 5.24 21.56 -52.32
N CYS A 514 4.67 22.57 -52.97
CA CYS A 514 3.41 23.16 -52.53
C CYS A 514 2.25 22.18 -52.81
N VAL A 515 1.53 21.79 -51.77
CA VAL A 515 0.33 20.96 -51.83
C VAL A 515 -0.73 21.61 -50.94
N CYS A 516 -1.85 22.05 -51.53
CA CYS A 516 -2.98 22.64 -50.80
C CYS A 516 -2.58 23.81 -49.86
N GLY A 517 -1.74 24.74 -50.35
CA GLY A 517 -1.30 25.91 -49.57
C GLY A 517 -0.32 25.61 -48.42
N LYS A 518 0.23 24.39 -48.36
CA LYS A 518 1.30 24.00 -47.43
C LYS A 518 2.50 23.46 -48.22
N CYS A 519 3.69 23.76 -47.71
CA CYS A 519 4.93 23.18 -48.23
C CYS A 519 5.15 21.79 -47.62
N VAL A 520 5.19 20.78 -48.48
CA VAL A 520 5.54 19.41 -48.14
C VAL A 520 7.02 19.22 -48.45
N CYS A 521 7.80 18.97 -47.41
CA CYS A 521 9.24 18.79 -47.54
C CYS A 521 9.57 17.32 -47.87
N PRO A 522 10.57 17.07 -48.72
CA PRO A 522 10.92 15.74 -49.19
C PRO A 522 11.54 14.94 -48.06
N ASN A 523 11.12 13.68 -47.96
CA ASN A 523 11.69 12.73 -47.01
C ASN A 523 13.04 12.24 -47.57
N SER A 524 14.08 13.03 -47.35
CA SER A 524 15.45 12.81 -47.82
C SER A 524 16.40 12.62 -46.64
N PRO A 525 17.61 12.04 -46.84
CA PRO A 525 18.61 11.90 -45.77
C PRO A 525 19.01 13.23 -45.11
N GLU A 526 18.82 14.34 -45.83
CA GLU A 526 19.14 15.70 -45.42
C GLU A 526 18.00 16.41 -44.64
N GLN A 527 16.82 15.76 -44.53
CA GLN A 527 15.63 16.19 -43.79
C GLN A 527 15.36 17.71 -43.85
N PHE A 528 14.68 18.16 -44.91
CA PHE A 528 14.27 19.55 -45.04
C PHE A 528 12.99 19.82 -44.22
N TYR A 529 12.94 20.97 -43.54
CA TYR A 529 11.78 21.38 -42.73
C TYR A 529 11.62 22.91 -42.71
N GLY A 530 10.55 23.39 -42.08
CA GLY A 530 10.18 24.81 -42.04
C GLY A 530 8.99 25.14 -42.95
N PRO A 531 8.36 26.32 -42.77
CA PRO A 531 7.15 26.72 -43.48
C PRO A 531 7.30 26.77 -45.00
N LYS A 532 8.53 26.88 -45.52
CA LYS A 532 8.90 26.87 -46.94
C LYS A 532 10.00 25.84 -47.24
N CYS A 533 10.13 24.79 -46.43
CA CYS A 533 11.17 23.76 -46.59
C CYS A 533 12.59 24.33 -46.75
N GLU A 534 12.85 25.46 -46.10
CA GLU A 534 14.06 26.27 -46.28
C GLU A 534 15.19 25.86 -45.33
N ARG A 535 14.92 24.99 -44.35
CA ARG A 535 15.86 24.59 -43.30
C ARG A 535 16.28 23.14 -43.49
N THR A 536 17.53 22.85 -43.18
CA THR A 536 18.11 21.51 -43.15
C THR A 536 19.20 21.47 -42.08
N ASP A 537 19.34 20.32 -41.43
CA ASP A 537 20.36 20.07 -40.42
C ASP A 537 21.78 19.93 -41.02
N LEU A 538 21.93 19.90 -42.36
CA LEU A 538 23.23 19.78 -43.04
C LEU A 538 23.87 21.14 -43.42
N LYS A 539 23.14 22.26 -43.32
CA LYS A 539 23.66 23.61 -43.61
C LYS A 539 23.95 24.39 -42.33
N CYS A 540 24.90 23.92 -41.54
CA CYS A 540 25.49 24.67 -40.43
C CYS A 540 26.92 25.13 -40.79
N PRO A 541 27.40 26.29 -40.30
CA PRO A 541 28.80 26.66 -40.45
C PRO A 541 29.68 25.64 -39.68
N PHE A 542 30.52 24.90 -40.41
CA PHE A 542 31.46 23.96 -39.82
C PHE A 542 32.52 24.68 -39.00
N THR A 543 32.72 24.27 -37.74
CA THR A 543 33.96 24.52 -37.00
C THR A 543 34.70 23.18 -36.78
N GLN A 544 36.00 23.25 -36.49
CA GLN A 544 36.97 22.14 -36.48
C GLN A 544 36.64 20.93 -35.56
N HIS A 545 35.51 20.90 -34.87
CA HIS A 545 35.12 19.82 -33.95
C HIS A 545 33.79 19.13 -34.28
N GLY A 546 33.19 19.37 -35.46
CA GLY A 546 32.14 18.50 -36.01
C GLY A 546 30.81 18.43 -35.24
N LEU A 547 30.49 19.40 -34.38
CA LEU A 547 29.20 19.50 -33.69
C LEU A 547 28.37 20.65 -34.24
N CYS A 548 27.14 20.37 -34.66
CA CYS A 548 26.14 21.40 -34.95
C CYS A 548 25.68 22.04 -33.64
N ILE A 549 25.74 23.36 -33.54
CA ILE A 549 25.25 24.10 -32.37
C ILE A 549 23.71 24.18 -32.47
N LEU A 550 23.02 23.66 -31.45
CA LEU A 550 21.57 23.76 -31.23
C LEU A 550 21.19 25.08 -30.55
#